data_AF-A0A9D7W094-F1
#
_entry.id   AF-A0A9D7W094-F1
#
_cell.length_a   1.000
_cell.length_b   1.000
_cell.length_c   1.000
_cell.angle_alpha   90.00
_cell.angle_beta   90.00
_cell.angle_gamma   90.00
#
_symmetry.space_group_name_H-M   'P 1'
#
loop_
_entity.id
_entity.type
_entity.pdbx_description
1 polymer ?
#
loop_
_entity_poly.entity_id
_entity_poly.type
_entity_poly.pdbx_seq_one_letter_code
_entity_poly.pdbx_strand_id
1 'polypeptide(L)'
;MSESHDRTLPATPRRREDARNKGLAPTGAVLGWPAMAAVVLVALPVWFRATVSAAVAAIESIQLNGKGGDYHIFLPLIFPTIVVVALALGVLLLVRTLFDGAAWRIDRLVFRFERIDPKVGLQRIVSKTTVVRILLSFIGFAVLVSAAWLLAGPLIVVLGDFPASLGRGAGQGSEVLSAAVNYLWGILAVASIVSALDWWLQRFRFERKIRMTPSELREELRSLRANPKVRWQRNG
;
A
#
# COMPACT_ATOMS: atom_id res chain seq x y z
N MET A 1 37.00 3.25 -12.46
CA MET A 1 35.85 4.14 -12.72
C MET A 1 35.42 3.94 -14.17
N SER A 2 34.42 3.10 -14.47
CA SER A 2 33.70 3.09 -15.78
C SER A 2 32.57 2.06 -15.91
N GLU A 3 32.47 1.02 -15.07
CA GLU A 3 31.43 -0.03 -15.27
C GLU A 3 29.97 0.48 -15.28
N SER A 4 29.66 1.60 -14.61
CA SER A 4 28.31 2.16 -14.64
C SER A 4 27.97 2.86 -15.95
N HIS A 5 28.96 3.30 -16.73
CA HIS A 5 28.74 4.00 -17.99
C HIS A 5 28.54 3.03 -19.16
N ASP A 6 29.09 1.82 -19.06
CA ASP A 6 28.95 0.77 -20.08
C ASP A 6 27.61 -0.01 -20.00
N ARG A 7 26.82 0.19 -18.94
CA ARG A 7 25.53 -0.48 -18.73
C ARG A 7 24.38 0.22 -19.45
N THR A 8 24.32 0.05 -20.76
CA THR A 8 23.32 0.69 -21.62
C THR A 8 22.16 -0.22 -22.00
N LEU A 9 22.32 -1.54 -21.92
CA LEU A 9 21.33 -2.51 -22.41
C LEU A 9 20.27 -2.86 -21.36
N PRO A 10 19.01 -3.10 -21.77
CA PRO A 10 17.95 -3.53 -20.87
C PRO A 10 18.23 -4.93 -20.30
N ALA A 11 17.78 -5.18 -19.08
CA ALA A 11 17.92 -6.50 -18.44
C ALA A 11 17.03 -7.56 -19.10
N THR A 12 17.56 -8.75 -19.29
CA THR A 12 16.84 -9.96 -19.73
C THR A 12 15.83 -10.43 -18.67
N PRO A 13 14.83 -11.25 -19.06
CA PRO A 13 13.84 -11.81 -18.13
C PRO A 13 14.49 -12.58 -16.96
N ARG A 14 15.53 -13.36 -17.23
CA ARG A 14 16.25 -14.15 -16.21
C ARG A 14 16.92 -13.25 -15.17
N ARG A 15 17.64 -12.19 -15.57
CA ARG A 15 18.25 -11.25 -14.62
C ARG A 15 17.20 -10.47 -13.81
N ARG A 16 16.03 -10.17 -14.38
CA ARG A 16 14.91 -9.58 -13.63
C ARG A 16 14.39 -10.54 -12.56
N GLU A 17 14.24 -11.81 -12.89
CA GLU A 17 13.82 -12.84 -11.95
C GLU A 17 14.87 -13.10 -10.86
N ASP A 18 16.15 -13.16 -11.21
CA ASP A 18 17.24 -13.29 -10.24
C ASP A 18 17.31 -12.07 -9.30
N ALA A 19 17.10 -10.86 -9.82
CA ALA A 19 17.03 -9.65 -9.00
C ALA A 19 15.80 -9.65 -8.07
N ARG A 20 14.64 -10.15 -8.53
CA ARG A 20 13.44 -10.39 -7.71
C ARG A 20 13.71 -11.44 -6.61
N ASN A 21 14.39 -12.52 -6.96
CA ASN A 21 14.80 -13.58 -6.01
C ASN A 21 15.74 -13.03 -4.94
N LYS A 22 16.64 -12.12 -5.30
CA LYS A 22 17.51 -11.39 -4.36
C LYS A 22 16.79 -10.33 -3.52
N GLY A 23 15.48 -10.14 -3.70
CA GLY A 23 14.68 -9.16 -2.95
C GLY A 23 14.97 -7.70 -3.32
N LEU A 24 15.55 -7.47 -4.49
CA LEU A 24 15.91 -6.12 -4.96
C LEU A 24 14.76 -5.45 -5.73
N ALA A 25 13.68 -6.17 -6.00
CA ALA A 25 12.56 -5.66 -6.76
C ALA A 25 11.75 -4.62 -5.96
N PRO A 26 11.18 -3.61 -6.64
CA PRO A 26 10.25 -2.66 -6.02
C PRO A 26 9.05 -3.41 -5.47
N THR A 27 8.65 -3.09 -4.25
CA THR A 27 7.50 -3.72 -3.59
C THR A 27 6.22 -2.98 -3.98
N GLY A 28 5.20 -3.69 -4.44
CA GLY A 28 3.85 -3.18 -4.69
C GLY A 28 3.13 -2.70 -3.43
N ALA A 29 3.69 -2.94 -2.25
CA ALA A 29 3.16 -2.50 -0.96
C ALA A 29 2.87 -0.99 -0.90
N VAL A 30 3.63 -0.17 -1.63
CA VAL A 30 3.40 1.29 -1.70
C VAL A 30 2.03 1.61 -2.31
N LEU A 31 1.58 0.83 -3.30
CA LEU A 31 0.26 0.95 -3.91
C LEU A 31 -0.84 0.24 -3.10
N GLY A 32 -0.46 -0.56 -2.11
CA GLY A 32 -1.39 -1.35 -1.31
C GLY A 32 -2.19 -0.51 -0.32
N TRP A 33 -1.55 0.48 0.31
CA TRP A 33 -2.23 1.30 1.32
C TRP A 33 -3.31 2.24 0.76
N PRO A 34 -3.17 2.92 -0.40
CA PRO A 34 -4.25 3.72 -0.97
C PRO A 34 -5.38 2.82 -1.48
N ALA A 35 -5.05 1.66 -2.06
CA ALA A 35 -6.07 0.68 -2.48
C ALA A 35 -6.89 0.18 -1.28
N MET A 36 -6.22 -0.11 -0.15
CA MET A 36 -6.87 -0.47 1.09
C MET A 36 -7.77 0.66 1.62
N ALA A 37 -7.26 1.90 1.64
CA ALA A 37 -8.02 3.06 2.08
C ALA A 37 -9.25 3.32 1.19
N ALA A 38 -9.14 3.09 -0.12
CA ALA A 38 -10.26 3.17 -1.05
C ALA A 38 -11.37 2.16 -0.71
N VAL A 39 -11.00 0.91 -0.41
CA VAL A 39 -11.98 -0.12 0.00
C VAL A 39 -12.68 0.27 1.30
N VAL A 40 -11.94 0.75 2.29
CA VAL A 40 -12.52 1.22 3.55
C VAL A 40 -13.48 2.37 3.30
N LEU A 41 -13.10 3.34 2.48
CA LEU A 41 -13.91 4.52 2.19
C LEU A 41 -15.20 4.16 1.42
N VAL A 42 -15.12 3.22 0.47
CA VAL A 42 -16.29 2.69 -0.27
C VAL A 42 -17.20 1.87 0.65
N ALA A 43 -16.63 1.08 1.56
CA ALA A 43 -17.39 0.25 2.49
C ALA A 43 -17.99 1.07 3.65
N LEU A 44 -17.49 2.28 3.90
CA LEU A 44 -17.85 3.11 5.05
C LEU A 44 -19.37 3.35 5.19
N PRO A 45 -20.15 3.68 4.14
CA PRO A 45 -21.59 3.89 4.28
C PRO A 45 -22.34 2.61 4.65
N VAL A 46 -21.94 1.47 4.09
CA VAL A 46 -22.54 0.16 4.38
C VAL A 46 -22.21 -0.26 5.80
N TRP A 47 -20.94 -0.11 6.20
CA TRP A 47 -20.48 -0.37 7.56
C TRP A 47 -21.20 0.52 8.57
N PHE A 48 -21.31 1.82 8.30
CA PHE A 48 -21.99 2.77 9.19
C PHE A 48 -23.46 2.37 9.40
N ARG A 49 -24.18 2.09 8.31
CA ARG A 49 -25.59 1.65 8.39
C ARG A 49 -25.74 0.36 9.21
N ALA A 50 -24.90 -0.64 8.95
CA ALA A 50 -24.96 -1.92 9.65
C ALA A 50 -24.59 -1.81 11.14
N THR A 51 -23.57 -1.02 11.47
CA THR A 51 -23.12 -0.83 12.86
C THR A 51 -24.13 -0.01 13.66
N VAL A 52 -24.69 1.06 13.08
CA VAL A 52 -25.71 1.87 13.77
C VAL A 52 -27.00 1.07 13.96
N SER A 53 -27.45 0.31 12.97
CA SER A 53 -28.66 -0.53 13.13
C SER A 53 -28.44 -1.62 14.18
N ALA A 54 -27.27 -2.27 14.20
CA ALA A 54 -26.91 -3.22 15.24
C ALA A 54 -26.83 -2.59 16.63
N ALA A 55 -26.28 -1.37 16.74
CA ALA A 55 -26.21 -0.65 18.01
C ALA A 55 -27.60 -0.28 18.54
N VAL A 56 -28.51 0.21 17.68
CA VAL A 56 -29.89 0.51 18.07
C VAL A 56 -30.61 -0.76 18.53
N ALA A 57 -30.51 -1.85 17.78
CA ALA A 57 -31.11 -3.13 18.16
C ALA A 57 -30.54 -3.67 19.48
N ALA A 58 -29.23 -3.49 19.72
CA ALA A 58 -28.60 -3.86 20.98
C ALA A 58 -29.18 -3.05 22.15
N ILE A 59 -29.27 -1.72 22.02
CA ILE A 59 -29.84 -0.85 23.05
C ILE A 59 -31.30 -1.24 23.35
N GLU A 60 -32.12 -1.45 22.31
CA GLU A 60 -33.51 -1.86 22.45
C GLU A 60 -33.62 -3.22 23.15
N SER A 61 -32.79 -4.20 22.77
CA SER A 61 -32.79 -5.52 23.40
C SER A 61 -32.41 -5.48 24.89
N ILE A 62 -31.49 -4.60 25.28
CA ILE A 62 -31.05 -4.42 26.68
C ILE A 62 -32.17 -3.74 27.49
N GLN A 63 -32.81 -2.72 26.92
CA GLN A 63 -33.91 -2.00 27.58
C GLN A 63 -35.15 -2.88 27.77
N LEU A 64 -35.52 -3.67 26.75
CA LEU A 64 -36.74 -4.48 26.77
C LEU A 64 -36.57 -5.79 27.55
N ASN A 65 -35.41 -6.43 27.45
CA ASN A 65 -35.21 -7.79 28.00
C ASN A 65 -34.30 -7.84 29.24
N GLY A 66 -33.65 -6.74 29.61
CA GLY A 66 -32.74 -6.68 30.78
C GLY A 66 -31.49 -7.56 30.69
N LYS A 67 -31.24 -8.22 29.55
CA LYS A 67 -30.13 -9.16 29.35
C LYS A 67 -28.95 -8.47 28.66
N GLY A 68 -28.19 -7.68 29.42
CA GLY A 68 -26.98 -7.00 28.93
C GLY A 68 -25.73 -7.88 28.75
N GLY A 69 -25.85 -9.21 28.89
CA GLY A 69 -24.71 -10.14 28.96
C GLY A 69 -24.62 -11.18 27.85
N ASP A 70 -25.58 -11.24 26.92
CA ASP A 70 -25.58 -12.25 25.85
C ASP A 70 -24.63 -11.85 24.71
N TYR A 71 -23.66 -12.71 24.39
CA TYR A 71 -22.66 -12.44 23.34
C TYR A 71 -23.30 -12.25 21.96
N HIS A 72 -24.51 -12.80 21.75
CA HIS A 72 -25.31 -12.62 20.54
C HIS A 72 -25.67 -11.15 20.26
N ILE A 73 -25.68 -10.28 21.28
CA ILE A 73 -25.96 -8.85 21.12
C ILE A 73 -24.75 -8.10 20.54
N PHE A 74 -23.53 -8.57 20.84
CA PHE A 74 -22.29 -7.94 20.39
C PHE A 74 -21.84 -8.43 18.99
N LEU A 75 -22.24 -9.64 18.60
CA LEU A 75 -21.82 -10.23 17.32
C LEU A 75 -22.21 -9.36 16.10
N PRO A 76 -23.45 -8.84 15.98
CA PRO A 76 -23.84 -7.94 14.88
C PRO A 76 -23.12 -6.59 14.91
N LEU A 77 -22.56 -6.18 16.05
CA LEU A 77 -21.82 -4.93 16.20
C LEU A 77 -20.36 -5.07 15.71
N ILE A 78 -19.75 -6.24 15.95
CA ILE A 78 -18.34 -6.50 15.60
C ILE A 78 -18.22 -7.04 14.17
N PHE A 79 -19.19 -7.83 13.72
CA PHE A 79 -19.13 -8.51 12.42
C PHE A 79 -18.92 -7.56 11.21
N PRO A 80 -19.63 -6.42 11.07
CA PRO A 80 -19.38 -5.48 9.97
C PRO A 80 -17.93 -4.99 9.95
N THR A 81 -17.35 -4.73 11.13
CA THR A 81 -15.97 -4.28 11.27
C THR A 81 -14.97 -5.36 10.83
N ILE A 82 -15.20 -6.61 11.23
CA ILE A 82 -14.38 -7.75 10.79
C ILE A 82 -14.41 -7.87 9.26
N VAL A 83 -15.58 -7.75 8.64
CA VAL A 83 -15.73 -7.83 7.18
C VAL A 83 -14.94 -6.72 6.48
N VAL A 84 -15.06 -5.47 6.92
CA VAL A 84 -14.31 -4.34 6.33
C VAL A 84 -12.80 -4.54 6.48
N VAL A 85 -12.33 -4.97 7.66
CA VAL A 85 -10.91 -5.24 7.91
C VAL A 85 -10.41 -6.39 7.03
N ALA A 86 -11.18 -7.47 6.92
CA ALA A 86 -10.84 -8.62 6.08
C ALA A 86 -10.75 -8.23 4.60
N LEU A 87 -11.69 -7.42 4.10
CA LEU A 87 -11.67 -6.89 2.73
C LEU A 87 -10.45 -5.99 2.50
N ALA A 88 -10.17 -5.08 3.43
CA ALA A 88 -9.02 -4.18 3.38
C ALA A 88 -7.69 -4.95 3.31
N LEU A 89 -7.51 -5.95 4.19
CA LEU A 89 -6.33 -6.82 4.19
C LEU A 89 -6.27 -7.69 2.92
N GLY A 90 -7.41 -8.20 2.46
CA GLY A 90 -7.51 -8.97 1.22
C GLY A 90 -7.02 -8.18 0.00
N VAL A 91 -7.44 -6.92 -0.13
CA VAL A 91 -6.96 -6.05 -1.22
C VAL A 91 -5.48 -5.71 -1.09
N LEU A 92 -4.98 -5.46 0.13
CA LEU A 92 -3.55 -5.26 0.35
C LEU A 92 -2.73 -6.48 -0.14
N LEU A 93 -3.16 -7.68 0.20
CA LEU A 93 -2.52 -8.92 -0.25
C LEU A 93 -2.65 -9.12 -1.76
N LEU A 94 -3.80 -8.79 -2.35
CA LEU A 94 -4.02 -8.86 -3.79
C LEU A 94 -3.09 -7.90 -4.54
N VAL A 95 -3.01 -6.63 -4.14
CA VAL A 95 -2.10 -5.66 -4.76
C VAL A 95 -0.66 -6.12 -4.63
N ARG A 96 -0.26 -6.61 -3.46
CA ARG A 96 1.10 -7.13 -3.27
C ARG A 96 1.40 -8.30 -4.20
N THR A 97 0.50 -9.28 -4.30
CA THR A 97 0.68 -10.45 -5.16
C THR A 97 0.67 -10.12 -6.65
N LEU A 98 -0.16 -9.17 -7.09
CA LEU A 98 -0.22 -8.71 -8.48
C LEU A 98 1.07 -7.99 -8.92
N PHE A 99 1.61 -7.12 -8.08
CA PHE A 99 2.76 -6.28 -8.44
C PHE A 99 4.12 -6.96 -8.15
N ASP A 100 4.23 -7.73 -7.06
CA ASP A 100 5.47 -8.43 -6.70
C ASP A 100 5.59 -9.82 -7.34
N GLY A 101 4.47 -10.35 -7.84
CA GLY A 101 4.29 -11.78 -8.11
C GLY A 101 4.07 -12.56 -6.82
N ALA A 102 3.49 -13.76 -6.92
CA ALA A 102 3.37 -14.70 -5.80
C ALA A 102 4.73 -15.30 -5.41
N ALA A 103 5.71 -14.48 -5.07
CA ALA A 103 7.04 -14.89 -4.65
C ALA A 103 7.06 -15.24 -3.14
N TRP A 104 6.16 -16.12 -2.71
CA TRP A 104 6.18 -16.73 -1.39
C TRP A 104 7.36 -17.71 -1.34
N ARG A 105 8.52 -17.23 -0.88
CA ARG A 105 9.74 -18.04 -0.81
C ARG A 105 10.19 -18.19 0.63
N ILE A 106 9.94 -19.37 1.17
CA ILE A 106 10.30 -19.80 2.54
C ILE A 106 11.81 -19.68 2.78
N ASP A 107 12.65 -19.83 1.74
CA ASP A 107 14.11 -19.70 1.84
C ASP A 107 14.59 -18.35 2.38
N ARG A 108 13.78 -17.28 2.27
CA ARG A 108 14.09 -15.95 2.83
C ARG A 108 13.81 -15.84 4.34
N LEU A 109 13.10 -16.79 4.93
CA LEU A 109 12.88 -16.89 6.38
C LEU A 109 14.06 -17.56 7.10
N VAL A 110 14.99 -18.19 6.36
CA VAL A 110 16.18 -18.81 6.95
C VAL A 110 17.15 -17.71 7.38
N PHE A 111 17.24 -17.49 8.69
CA PHE A 111 18.16 -16.54 9.29
C PHE A 111 19.60 -16.98 9.04
N ARG A 112 20.36 -16.24 8.22
CA ARG A 112 21.78 -16.52 7.96
C ARG A 112 22.65 -15.45 8.61
N PHE A 113 23.31 -15.80 9.71
CA PHE A 113 24.21 -14.91 10.46
C PHE A 113 25.40 -14.44 9.62
N GLU A 114 25.84 -15.20 8.63
CA GLU A 114 27.01 -14.89 7.78
C GLU A 114 26.81 -13.66 6.87
N ARG A 115 25.61 -13.06 6.82
CA ARG A 115 25.28 -11.93 5.93
C ARG A 115 25.17 -10.58 6.64
N ILE A 116 25.35 -10.52 7.96
CA ILE A 116 25.18 -9.28 8.74
C ILE A 116 26.56 -8.72 9.08
N ASP A 117 27.12 -7.91 8.18
CA ASP A 117 28.23 -7.01 8.51
C ASP A 117 27.63 -5.63 8.90
N PRO A 118 27.64 -5.25 10.18
CA PRO A 118 27.04 -4.01 10.65
C PRO A 118 27.70 -2.76 10.06
N LYS A 119 29.00 -2.80 9.71
CA LYS A 119 29.68 -1.66 9.06
C LYS A 119 29.14 -1.44 7.64
N VAL A 120 29.00 -2.51 6.87
CA VAL A 120 28.42 -2.46 5.51
C VAL A 120 26.94 -2.05 5.57
N GLY A 121 26.23 -2.49 6.62
CA GLY A 121 24.86 -2.05 6.91
C GLY A 121 24.76 -0.54 7.11
N LEU A 122 25.61 0.02 7.98
CA LEU A 122 25.63 1.46 8.26
C LEU A 122 25.97 2.29 7.01
N GLN A 123 26.95 1.84 6.22
CA GLN A 123 27.33 2.51 4.98
C GLN A 123 26.24 2.47 3.90
N ARG A 124 25.40 1.42 3.89
CA ARG A 124 24.20 1.38 3.03
C ARG A 124 23.13 2.37 3.50
N ILE A 125 22.95 2.52 4.81
CA ILE A 125 22.03 3.49 5.40
C ILE A 125 22.51 4.92 5.09
N VAL A 126 23.79 5.22 5.32
CA VAL A 126 24.41 6.53 5.01
C VAL A 126 24.97 6.52 3.58
N SER A 127 24.09 6.27 2.60
CA SER A 127 24.45 6.34 1.18
C SER A 127 23.73 7.49 0.49
N LYS A 128 24.33 8.05 -0.57
CA LYS A 128 23.69 9.09 -1.42
C LYS A 128 22.31 8.63 -1.92
N THR A 129 22.16 7.33 -2.18
CA THR A 129 20.89 6.74 -2.60
C THR A 129 19.83 6.83 -1.51
N THR A 130 20.20 6.61 -0.25
CA THR A 130 19.28 6.72 0.90
C THR A 130 18.87 8.16 1.14
N VAL A 131 19.81 9.12 1.09
CA VAL A 131 19.50 10.55 1.23
C VAL A 131 18.48 11.01 0.19
N VAL A 132 18.70 10.66 -1.08
CA VAL A 132 17.76 10.99 -2.17
C VAL A 132 16.40 10.31 -1.97
N ARG A 133 16.36 9.08 -1.43
CA ARG A 133 15.10 8.42 -1.09
C ARG A 133 14.35 9.16 0.01
N ILE A 134 15.03 9.52 1.10
CA ILE A 134 14.45 10.27 2.22
C ILE A 134 13.87 11.61 1.72
N LEU A 135 14.62 12.33 0.89
CA LEU A 135 14.16 13.60 0.34
C LEU A 135 12.88 13.45 -0.49
N LEU A 136 12.81 12.44 -1.36
CA LEU A 136 11.60 12.17 -2.15
C LEU A 136 10.41 11.76 -1.28
N SER A 137 10.64 10.94 -0.26
CA SER A 137 9.59 10.58 0.70
C SER A 137 9.08 11.80 1.47
N PHE A 138 9.97 12.72 1.85
CA PHE A 138 9.62 13.97 2.50
C PHE A 138 8.81 14.90 1.58
N ILE A 139 9.18 14.99 0.30
CA ILE A 139 8.40 15.73 -0.71
C ILE A 139 7.00 15.14 -0.84
N GLY A 140 6.88 13.81 -0.96
CA GLY A 140 5.58 13.14 -1.02
C GLY A 140 4.72 13.41 0.22
N PHE A 141 5.34 13.38 1.41
CA PHE A 141 4.67 13.74 2.66
C PHE A 141 4.21 15.20 2.68
N ALA A 142 5.07 16.14 2.29
CA ALA A 142 4.73 17.56 2.22
C ALA A 142 3.54 17.80 1.27
N VAL A 143 3.52 17.14 0.10
CA VAL A 143 2.39 17.22 -0.85
C VAL A 143 1.09 16.74 -0.20
N LEU A 144 1.12 15.65 0.57
CA LEU A 144 -0.07 15.15 1.28
C LEU A 144 -0.56 16.12 2.35
N VAL A 145 0.37 16.69 3.14
CA VAL A 145 0.03 17.69 4.17
C VAL A 145 -0.56 18.95 3.53
N SER A 146 0.04 19.45 2.46
CA SER A 146 -0.47 20.61 1.72
C SER A 146 -1.85 20.33 1.12
N ALA A 147 -2.07 19.15 0.53
CA ALA A 147 -3.38 18.76 0.02
C ALA A 147 -4.42 18.68 1.13
N ALA A 148 -4.08 18.07 2.27
CA ALA A 148 -4.96 18.00 3.43
C ALA A 148 -5.34 19.40 3.94
N TRP A 149 -4.41 20.35 3.94
CA TRP A 149 -4.67 21.74 4.32
C TRP A 149 -5.59 22.45 3.32
N LEU A 150 -5.30 22.36 2.02
CA LEU A 150 -6.05 23.02 0.96
C LEU A 150 -7.48 22.50 0.83
N LEU A 151 -7.67 21.20 1.02
CA LEU A 151 -8.99 20.56 0.94
C LEU A 151 -9.82 20.75 2.22
N ALA A 152 -9.23 21.22 3.32
CA ALA A 152 -9.92 21.33 4.60
C ALA A 152 -10.96 22.45 4.65
N GLY A 153 -10.89 23.44 3.75
CA GLY A 153 -11.77 24.62 3.76
C GLY A 153 -13.26 24.29 3.88
N PRO A 154 -13.86 23.51 2.96
CA PRO A 154 -15.26 23.12 3.04
C PRO A 154 -15.62 22.36 4.32
N LEU A 155 -14.72 21.50 4.80
CA LEU A 155 -14.93 20.73 6.03
C LEU A 155 -14.90 21.64 7.27
N ILE A 156 -13.99 22.59 7.33
CA ILE A 156 -13.86 23.56 8.43
C ILE A 156 -15.10 24.45 8.51
N VAL A 157 -15.61 24.92 7.37
CA VAL A 157 -16.84 25.74 7.32
C VAL A 157 -18.03 24.95 7.90
N VAL A 158 -18.24 23.72 7.40
CA VAL A 158 -19.34 22.87 7.85
C VAL A 158 -19.21 22.49 9.34
N LEU A 159 -17.99 22.25 9.82
CA LEU A 159 -17.72 21.99 11.25
C LEU A 159 -17.91 23.24 12.13
N GLY A 160 -17.59 24.42 11.63
CA GLY A 160 -17.77 25.69 12.32
C GLY A 160 -19.23 26.07 12.52
N ASP A 161 -20.09 25.69 11.56
CA ASP A 161 -21.54 25.91 11.61
C ASP A 161 -22.30 24.82 12.40
N PHE A 162 -21.62 23.74 12.78
CA PHE A 162 -22.20 22.59 13.48
C PHE A 162 -22.74 22.92 14.90
N PRO A 163 -22.06 23.70 15.77
CA PRO A 163 -22.58 24.02 17.10
C PRO A 163 -23.83 24.91 17.07
N ALA A 164 -23.95 25.79 16.08
CA ALA A 164 -25.09 26.70 15.92
C ALA A 164 -26.35 26.00 15.38
N SER A 165 -26.21 24.76 14.88
CA SER A 165 -27.26 24.00 14.19
C SER A 165 -27.79 22.80 14.97
N LEU A 166 -27.22 22.45 16.14
CA LEU A 166 -27.71 21.36 17.00
C LEU A 166 -29.19 21.48 17.43
N GLY A 167 -29.81 22.64 17.26
CA GLY A 167 -31.25 22.87 17.48
C GLY A 167 -32.16 22.68 16.26
N ARG A 168 -31.64 22.43 15.05
CA ARG A 168 -32.41 22.41 13.79
C ARG A 168 -32.35 21.07 13.03
N GLY A 169 -32.87 20.00 13.66
CA GLY A 169 -33.38 18.81 12.96
C GLY A 169 -32.38 17.86 12.27
N ALA A 170 -32.82 16.61 12.07
CA ALA A 170 -32.02 15.45 11.64
C ALA A 170 -31.41 15.51 10.22
N GLY A 171 -31.63 16.58 9.44
CA GLY A 171 -31.17 16.70 8.05
C GLY A 171 -29.69 17.07 7.88
N GLN A 172 -29.12 17.85 8.82
CA GLN A 172 -27.79 18.46 8.62
C GLN A 172 -26.60 17.57 9.02
N GLY A 173 -26.83 16.48 9.78
CA GLY A 173 -25.80 15.45 10.00
C GLY A 173 -25.31 14.81 8.68
N SER A 174 -26.14 14.84 7.64
CA SER A 174 -25.78 14.36 6.30
C SER A 174 -24.82 15.32 5.55
N GLU A 175 -24.87 16.62 5.83
CA GLU A 175 -24.01 17.63 5.21
C GLU A 175 -22.57 17.54 5.77
N VAL A 176 -22.42 17.40 7.08
CA VAL A 176 -21.12 17.15 7.73
C VAL A 176 -20.51 15.85 7.24
N LEU A 177 -21.31 14.78 7.18
CA LEU A 177 -20.85 13.48 6.72
C LEU A 177 -20.42 13.53 5.24
N SER A 178 -21.20 14.19 4.38
CA SER A 178 -20.86 14.32 2.95
C SER A 178 -19.62 15.20 2.73
N ALA A 179 -19.46 16.29 3.48
CA ALA A 179 -18.25 17.11 3.46
C ALA A 179 -17.01 16.31 3.91
N ALA A 180 -17.13 15.52 4.98
CA ALA A 180 -16.06 14.65 5.46
C ALA A 180 -15.69 13.55 4.46
N VAL A 181 -16.70 12.89 3.85
CA VAL A 181 -16.47 11.86 2.83
C VAL A 181 -15.81 12.46 1.58
N ASN A 182 -16.26 13.63 1.12
CA ASN A 182 -15.64 14.33 -0.01
C ASN A 182 -14.17 14.73 0.29
N TYR A 183 -13.91 15.20 1.50
CA TYR A 183 -12.55 15.49 1.96
C TYR A 183 -11.64 14.24 1.92
N LEU A 184 -12.14 13.12 2.44
CA LEU A 184 -11.41 11.84 2.43
C LEU A 184 -11.14 11.35 1.00
N TRP A 185 -12.11 11.49 0.08
CA TRP A 185 -11.92 11.17 -1.33
C TRP A 185 -10.87 12.06 -2.00
N GLY A 186 -10.87 13.36 -1.70
CA GLY A 186 -9.87 14.30 -2.20
C GLY A 186 -8.46 13.95 -1.74
N ILE A 187 -8.28 13.64 -0.45
CA ILE A 187 -6.99 13.17 0.08
C ILE A 187 -6.59 11.85 -0.55
N LEU A 188 -7.52 10.91 -0.67
CA LEU A 188 -7.26 9.59 -1.26
C LEU A 188 -6.80 9.69 -2.72
N ALA A 189 -7.35 10.64 -3.49
CA ALA A 189 -6.92 10.89 -4.86
C ALA A 189 -5.45 11.36 -4.90
N VAL A 190 -5.09 12.33 -4.06
CA VAL A 190 -3.71 12.83 -3.98
C VAL A 190 -2.76 11.73 -3.47
N ALA A 191 -3.14 11.00 -2.44
CA ALA A 191 -2.45 9.82 -1.93
C ALA A 191 -2.16 8.77 -3.01
N SER A 192 -3.16 8.48 -3.85
CA SER A 192 -3.02 7.53 -4.95
C SER A 192 -2.03 8.02 -6.00
N ILE A 193 -2.05 9.32 -6.33
CA ILE A 193 -1.09 9.93 -7.27
C ILE A 193 0.34 9.87 -6.71
N VAL A 194 0.53 10.27 -5.45
CA VAL A 194 1.85 10.26 -4.79
C VAL A 194 2.39 8.83 -4.72
N SER A 195 1.55 7.87 -4.35
CA SER A 195 1.91 6.45 -4.28
C SER A 195 2.27 5.88 -5.65
N ALA A 196 1.50 6.21 -6.70
CA ALA A 196 1.79 5.80 -8.07
C ALA A 196 3.13 6.37 -8.57
N LEU A 197 3.40 7.64 -8.30
CA LEU A 197 4.68 8.29 -8.62
C LEU A 197 5.85 7.64 -7.88
N ASP A 198 5.71 7.36 -6.58
CA ASP A 198 6.76 6.69 -5.80
C ASP A 198 7.04 5.29 -6.35
N TRP A 199 6.00 4.49 -6.60
CA TRP A 199 6.15 3.18 -7.23
C TRP A 199 6.84 3.26 -8.60
N TRP A 200 6.45 4.22 -9.44
CA TRP A 200 7.07 4.45 -10.74
C TRP A 200 8.56 4.80 -10.60
N LEU A 201 8.92 5.71 -9.69
CA LEU A 201 10.30 6.10 -9.43
C LEU A 201 11.12 4.91 -8.90
N GLN A 202 10.55 4.09 -8.02
CA GLN A 202 11.18 2.88 -7.52
C GLN A 202 11.41 1.87 -8.66
N ARG A 203 10.41 1.66 -9.52
CA ARG A 203 10.50 0.81 -10.70
C ARG A 203 11.56 1.28 -11.67
N PHE A 204 11.58 2.57 -11.97
CA PHE A 204 12.56 3.18 -12.86
C PHE A 204 14.00 3.04 -12.34
N ARG A 205 14.21 3.27 -11.04
CA ARG A 205 15.52 3.09 -10.39
C ARG A 205 15.96 1.63 -10.38
N PHE A 206 15.03 0.71 -10.12
CA PHE A 206 15.30 -0.71 -10.17
C PHE A 206 15.73 -1.14 -11.58
N GLU A 207 14.99 -0.76 -12.62
CA GLU A 207 15.31 -1.09 -14.00
C GLU A 207 16.67 -0.51 -14.44
N ARG A 208 16.99 0.73 -14.02
CA ARG A 208 18.32 1.31 -14.23
C ARG A 208 19.44 0.54 -13.53
N LYS A 209 19.20 0.04 -12.31
CA LYS A 209 20.20 -0.69 -11.52
C LYS A 209 20.55 -2.06 -12.11
N ILE A 210 19.60 -2.70 -12.80
CA ILE A 210 19.80 -4.04 -13.38
C ILE A 210 20.25 -4.03 -14.85
N ARG A 211 20.50 -2.85 -15.45
CA ARG A 211 21.01 -2.73 -16.82
C ARG A 211 22.31 -3.51 -17.01
N MET A 212 22.52 -3.95 -18.24
CA MET A 212 23.64 -4.80 -18.60
C MET A 212 24.63 -4.09 -19.53
N THR A 213 25.88 -4.55 -19.48
CA THR A 213 26.86 -4.24 -20.53
C THR A 213 26.72 -5.22 -21.71
N PRO A 214 27.24 -4.88 -22.91
CA PRO A 214 27.28 -5.81 -24.04
C PRO A 214 28.05 -7.11 -23.74
N SER A 215 29.09 -7.06 -22.89
CA SER A 215 29.83 -8.23 -22.45
C SER A 215 29.00 -9.14 -21.53
N GLU A 216 28.34 -8.55 -20.52
CA GLU A 216 27.44 -9.28 -19.60
C GLU A 216 26.31 -9.99 -20.38
N LEU A 217 25.74 -9.34 -21.41
CA LEU A 217 24.70 -9.95 -22.25
C LEU A 217 25.24 -11.13 -23.07
N ARG A 218 26.42 -11.01 -23.68
CA ARG A 218 27.04 -12.11 -24.43
C ARG A 218 27.32 -13.31 -23.54
N GLU A 219 27.77 -13.07 -22.32
CA GLU A 219 28.03 -14.12 -21.33
C GLU A 219 26.75 -14.80 -20.87
N GLU A 220 25.68 -14.03 -20.61
CA GLU A 220 24.38 -14.60 -20.27
C GLU A 220 23.83 -15.47 -21.42
N LEU A 221 23.92 -15.01 -22.66
CA LEU A 221 23.53 -15.78 -23.85
C LEU A 221 24.38 -17.05 -24.05
N ARG A 222 25.69 -17.00 -23.76
CA ARG A 222 26.55 -18.20 -23.76
C ARG A 222 26.11 -19.18 -22.67
N SER A 223 25.83 -18.70 -21.45
CA SER A 223 25.37 -19.54 -20.34
C SER A 223 24.04 -20.23 -20.64
N LEU A 224 23.13 -19.56 -21.38
CA LEU A 224 21.85 -20.12 -21.81
C LEU A 224 22.03 -21.21 -22.87
N ARG A 225 23.03 -21.08 -23.75
CA ARG A 225 23.36 -22.10 -24.77
C ARG A 225 24.07 -23.31 -24.18
N ALA A 226 24.89 -23.11 -23.14
CA ALA A 226 25.66 -24.17 -22.50
C ALA A 226 24.84 -25.04 -21.53
N ASN A 227 23.64 -24.61 -21.12
CA ASN A 227 22.87 -25.29 -20.07
C ASN A 227 21.58 -25.94 -20.63
N PRO A 228 21.57 -27.26 -20.90
CA PRO A 228 20.45 -27.94 -21.57
C PRO A 228 19.14 -27.94 -20.76
N LYS A 229 19.16 -27.62 -19.46
CA LYS A 229 17.97 -27.55 -18.60
C LYS A 229 17.02 -26.38 -18.92
N VAL A 230 17.46 -25.34 -19.64
CA VAL A 230 16.63 -24.14 -19.91
C VAL A 230 15.75 -24.29 -21.16
N ARG A 231 16.01 -25.29 -22.04
CA ARG A 231 15.16 -25.54 -23.22
C ARG A 231 13.78 -26.13 -22.87
N TRP A 232 13.61 -26.73 -21.70
CA TRP A 232 12.40 -27.48 -21.35
C TRP A 232 11.29 -26.65 -20.68
N GLN A 233 11.58 -25.44 -20.19
CA GLN A 233 10.56 -24.57 -19.55
C GLN A 233 9.77 -23.70 -20.54
N ARG A 234 9.97 -23.86 -21.85
CA ARG A 234 9.21 -23.10 -22.88
C ARG A 234 8.05 -23.90 -23.51
N ASN A 235 7.89 -25.18 -23.15
CA ASN A 235 6.87 -26.09 -23.69
C ASN A 235 6.07 -26.77 -22.56
N GLY A 236 5.58 -26.01 -21.59
CA GLY A 236 4.69 -26.49 -20.53
C GLY A 236 3.68 -25.42 -20.17
#